data_AF-A0A8J4H4G0-F1
#
_entry.id   AF-A0A8J4H4G0-F1
#
_cell.length_a   1.000
_cell.length_b   1.000
_cell.length_c   1.000
_cell.angle_alpha   90.00
_cell.angle_beta   90.00
_cell.angle_gamma   90.00
#
_symmetry.space_group_name_H-M   'P 1'
#
loop_
_entity.id
_entity.type
_entity.pdbx_description
1 polymer ?
#
loop_
_entity_poly.entity_id
_entity_poly.type
_entity_poly.pdbx_seq_one_letter_code
_entity_poly.pdbx_strand_id
1 'polypeptide(L)'
;MWFIFSSVLLTSMLVLFGKRVCKTTHAYTAGVFFLFCVTAVASVCLSQTYILSVTPGYHDGIGISNRVAQWIIGETHWSSALFWQYFTLSVYVALGLLLVSVVLFLWESRLAWKQRENRSES
;
A
#
# COMPACT_ATOMS: atom_id res chain seq x y z
N MET A 1 2.00 -5.88 12.27
CA MET A 1 0.98 -6.64 11.51
C MET A 1 -0.38 -5.93 11.41
N TRP A 2 -0.84 -5.23 12.45
CA TRP A 2 -2.12 -4.48 12.43
C TRP A 2 -2.27 -3.45 11.32
N PHE A 3 -1.19 -2.79 10.91
CA PHE A 3 -1.18 -1.81 9.82
C PHE A 3 -1.59 -2.40 8.45
N ILE A 4 -1.18 -3.64 8.16
CA ILE A 4 -1.53 -4.30 6.88
C ILE A 4 -3.01 -4.68 6.90
N PHE A 5 -3.49 -5.20 8.03
CA PHE A 5 -4.91 -5.54 8.17
C PHE A 5 -5.80 -4.29 8.06
N SER A 6 -5.42 -3.17 8.71
CA SER A 6 -6.20 -1.94 8.64
C SER A 6 -6.21 -1.33 7.23
N SER A 7 -5.08 -1.34 6.52
CA SER A 7 -5.01 -0.80 5.16
C SER A 7 -5.80 -1.62 4.14
N VAL A 8 -5.77 -2.95 4.24
CA VAL A 8 -6.59 -3.84 3.40
C VAL A 8 -8.07 -3.67 3.70
N LEU A 9 -8.45 -3.57 4.97
CA LEU A 9 -9.85 -3.40 5.37
C LEU A 9 -10.40 -2.04 4.92
N LEU A 10 -9.63 -0.96 5.08
CA LEU A 10 -9.97 0.37 4.58
C LEU A 10 -10.13 0.38 3.05
N THR A 11 -9.23 -0.30 2.33
CA THR A 11 -9.30 -0.38 0.87
C THR A 11 -10.53 -1.16 0.42
N SER A 12 -10.83 -2.30 1.05
CA SER A 12 -12.03 -3.08 0.76
C SER A 12 -13.30 -2.24 0.97
N MET A 13 -13.36 -1.47 2.06
CA MET A 13 -14.46 -0.54 2.32
C MET A 13 -14.57 0.55 1.24
N LEU A 14 -13.46 1.16 0.82
CA LEU A 14 -13.45 2.17 -0.25
C LEU A 14 -13.91 1.60 -1.60
N VAL A 15 -13.49 0.38 -1.96
CA VAL A 15 -13.91 -0.29 -3.19
C VAL A 15 -15.40 -0.62 -3.14
N LEU A 16 -15.89 -1.17 -2.03
CA LEU A 16 -17.31 -1.47 -1.84
C LEU A 16 -18.17 -0.22 -1.86
N PHE A 17 -17.71 0.85 -1.23
CA PHE A 17 -18.37 2.15 -1.21
C PHE A 17 -18.41 2.78 -2.61
N GLY A 18 -17.27 2.84 -3.31
CA GLY A 18 -17.20 3.36 -4.68
C GLY A 18 -18.07 2.57 -5.67
N LYS A 19 -18.17 1.24 -5.49
CA LYS A 19 -19.02 0.39 -6.32
C LYS A 19 -20.51 0.53 -6.00
N ARG A 20 -20.89 0.62 -4.71
CA ARG A 20 -22.30 0.74 -4.29
C ARG A 20 -22.86 2.15 -4.46
N VAL A 21 -22.06 3.18 -4.23
CA VAL A 21 -22.51 4.58 -4.18
C VAL A 21 -22.17 5.33 -5.46
N CYS A 22 -20.93 5.22 -5.95
CA CYS A 22 -20.46 6.02 -7.10
C CYS A 22 -20.60 5.31 -8.46
N LYS A 23 -20.98 4.02 -8.50
CA LYS A 23 -21.06 3.20 -9.73
C LYS A 23 -19.81 3.32 -10.63
N THR A 24 -18.64 3.46 -10.01
CA THR A 24 -17.39 3.68 -10.76
C THR A 24 -16.97 2.41 -11.48
N THR A 25 -16.72 2.51 -12.79
CA THR A 25 -16.32 1.36 -13.65
C THR A 25 -14.96 0.76 -13.23
N HIS A 26 -14.08 1.57 -12.63
CA HIS A 26 -12.70 1.19 -12.27
C HIS A 26 -12.44 1.16 -10.76
N ALA A 27 -13.40 0.67 -9.98
CA ALA A 27 -13.31 0.68 -8.52
C ALA A 27 -12.16 -0.20 -7.98
N TYR A 28 -11.85 -1.34 -8.61
CA TYR A 28 -10.79 -2.23 -8.12
C TYR A 28 -9.40 -1.66 -8.42
N THR A 29 -9.21 -1.09 -9.61
CA THR A 29 -7.95 -0.43 -9.98
C THR A 29 -7.65 0.74 -9.02
N ALA A 30 -8.66 1.56 -8.70
CA ALA A 30 -8.52 2.66 -7.74
C ALA A 30 -8.14 2.17 -6.33
N GLY A 31 -8.72 1.06 -5.87
CA GLY A 31 -8.39 0.46 -4.58
C GLY A 31 -6.93 -0.03 -4.50
N VAL A 32 -6.46 -0.73 -5.53
CA VAL A 32 -5.07 -1.22 -5.57
C VAL A 32 -4.07 -0.06 -5.69
N PHE A 33 -4.41 1.00 -6.45
CA PHE A 33 -3.59 2.20 -6.51
C PHE A 33 -3.50 2.92 -5.15
N PHE A 34 -4.59 2.96 -4.40
CA PHE A 34 -4.59 3.50 -3.04
C PHE A 34 -3.68 2.70 -2.10
N LEU A 35 -3.74 1.36 -2.14
CA LEU A 35 -2.82 0.50 -1.38
C LEU A 35 -1.36 0.73 -1.75
N PHE A 36 -1.07 0.94 -3.03
CA PHE A 36 0.27 1.30 -3.49
C PHE A 36 0.74 2.62 -2.86
N CYS A 37 -0.08 3.67 -2.89
CA CYS A 37 0.26 4.97 -2.29
C CYS A 37 0.53 4.84 -0.78
N VAL A 38 -0.32 4.11 -0.05
CA VAL A 38 -0.15 3.87 1.39
C VAL A 38 1.16 3.12 1.67
N THR A 39 1.47 2.10 0.85
CA THR A 39 2.71 1.32 0.98
C THR A 39 3.95 2.16 0.64
N ALA A 40 3.87 3.05 -0.35
CA ALA A 40 4.94 3.95 -0.71
C ALA A 40 5.24 4.95 0.41
N VAL A 41 4.22 5.56 1.00
CA VAL A 41 4.36 6.48 2.14
C VAL A 41 4.96 5.76 3.35
N ALA A 42 4.49 4.55 3.65
CA ALA A 42 5.07 3.72 4.71
C ALA A 42 6.56 3.41 4.45
N SER A 43 6.93 3.11 3.20
CA SER A 43 8.32 2.85 2.82
C SER A 43 9.22 4.08 2.97
N VAL A 44 8.74 5.28 2.62
CA VAL A 44 9.46 6.54 2.84
C VAL A 44 9.66 6.81 4.33
N CYS A 45 8.63 6.58 5.15
CA CYS A 45 8.69 6.71 6.61
C CYS A 45 9.72 5.75 7.24
N LEU A 46 9.76 4.49 6.77
CA LEU A 46 10.76 3.50 7.18
C LEU A 46 12.18 3.93 6.79
N SER A 47 12.37 4.43 5.57
CA SER A 47 13.67 4.90 5.07
C SER A 47 14.21 6.09 5.86
N GLN A 48 13.38 7.10 6.13
CA GLN A 48 13.76 8.24 6.97
C GLN A 48 14.15 7.80 8.39
N THR A 49 13.39 6.88 8.97
CA THR A 49 13.68 6.33 10.31
C THR A 49 15.01 5.57 10.33
N TYR A 50 15.32 4.82 9.27
CA TYR A 50 16.62 4.15 9.12
C TYR A 50 17.79 5.14 9.04
N ILE A 51 17.70 6.16 8.19
CA ILE A 51 18.77 7.18 8.02
C ILE A 51 19.05 7.89 9.36
N LEU A 52 17.99 8.23 10.10
CA LEU A 52 18.11 8.84 11.42
C LEU A 52 18.74 7.89 12.46
N SER A 53 18.50 6.59 12.37
CA SER A 53 19.09 5.60 13.28
C SER A 53 20.59 5.34 13.06
N VAL A 54 21.10 5.58 11.85
CA VAL A 54 22.48 5.29 11.45
C VAL A 54 23.39 6.53 11.58
N THR A 55 22.81 7.73 11.70
CA THR A 55 23.58 8.98 11.82
C THR A 55 23.94 9.25 13.29
N PRO A 56 25.23 9.11 13.68
CA PRO A 56 25.64 9.36 15.07
C PRO A 56 25.50 10.85 15.44
N GLY A 57 24.96 11.13 16.63
CA GLY A 57 24.86 12.48 17.19
C GLY A 57 23.50 13.19 17.04
N TYR A 58 22.51 12.59 16.37
CA TYR A 58 21.17 13.18 16.25
C TYR A 58 20.17 12.72 17.32
N HIS A 59 20.24 11.48 17.82
CA HIS A 59 19.50 10.98 19.00
C HIS A 59 20.29 9.83 19.67
N ASP A 60 20.55 9.91 20.98
CA ASP A 60 21.22 8.87 21.80
C ASP A 60 20.34 7.64 22.11
N GLY A 61 19.19 7.53 21.45
CA GLY A 61 18.31 6.39 21.55
C GLY A 61 17.58 6.19 20.24
N ILE A 62 17.29 4.93 19.91
CA ILE A 62 16.56 4.50 18.71
C ILE A 62 15.09 4.97 18.73
N GLY A 63 14.75 6.00 19.52
CA GLY A 63 13.46 6.66 19.62
C GLY A 63 12.89 6.98 18.24
N ILE A 64 12.10 6.05 17.68
CA ILE A 64 11.36 6.22 16.45
C ILE A 64 10.44 7.43 16.65
N SER A 65 10.83 8.56 16.06
CA SER A 65 9.98 9.76 16.02
C SER A 65 8.74 9.56 15.12
N ASN A 66 8.69 8.47 14.35
CA ASN A 66 7.64 8.20 13.39
C ASN A 66 6.61 7.16 13.89
N ARG A 67 5.43 7.64 14.31
CA ARG A 67 4.29 6.80 14.75
C ARG A 67 3.94 5.69 13.75
N VAL A 68 4.16 5.90 12.45
CA VAL A 68 3.90 4.92 11.40
C VAL A 68 4.85 3.72 11.53
N ALA A 69 6.14 3.95 11.79
CA ALA A 69 7.11 2.88 11.96
C ALA A 69 6.86 2.08 13.25
N GLN A 70 6.46 2.75 14.35
CA GLN A 70 6.00 2.06 15.57
C GLN A 70 4.78 1.19 15.30
N TRP A 71 3.84 1.65 14.47
CA TRP A 71 2.62 0.91 14.14
C TRP A 71 2.87 -0.32 13.25
N ILE A 72 3.94 -0.28 12.46
CA ILE A 72 4.37 -1.39 11.58
C ILE A 72 5.18 -2.43 12.37
N ILE A 73 6.21 -2.00 13.11
CA ILE A 73 7.23 -2.85 13.75
C ILE A 73 6.85 -3.24 15.19
N GLY A 74 6.07 -2.42 15.91
CA GLY A 74 5.82 -2.57 17.35
C GLY A 74 6.94 -1.99 18.20
N GLU A 75 6.80 -1.96 19.53
CA GLU A 75 7.72 -1.23 20.44
C GLU A 75 8.95 -2.03 20.90
N THR A 76 8.99 -3.35 20.74
CA THR A 76 9.87 -4.20 21.56
C THR A 76 11.22 -4.58 20.94
N HIS A 77 11.45 -4.43 19.63
CA HIS A 77 12.71 -4.86 18.99
C HIS A 77 13.16 -3.97 17.83
N TRP A 78 13.67 -2.78 18.15
CA TRP A 78 14.19 -1.85 17.14
C TRP A 78 15.67 -2.12 16.87
N SER A 79 16.00 -2.49 15.64
CA SER A 79 17.38 -2.59 15.18
C SER A 79 17.48 -2.18 13.71
N SER A 80 18.62 -1.61 13.32
CA SER A 80 18.88 -1.18 11.93
C SER A 80 18.71 -2.33 10.92
N ALA A 81 19.06 -3.56 11.30
CA ALA A 81 18.87 -4.75 10.46
C ALA A 81 17.38 -5.05 10.22
N LEU A 82 16.54 -4.87 11.25
CA LEU A 82 15.10 -5.10 11.17
C LEU A 82 14.42 -4.03 10.28
N PHE A 83 14.81 -2.77 10.42
CA PHE A 83 14.34 -1.70 9.53
C PHE A 83 14.67 -1.98 8.07
N TRP A 84 15.89 -2.43 7.79
CA TRP A 84 16.30 -2.79 6.43
C TRP A 84 15.42 -3.91 5.86
N GLN A 85 15.20 -4.99 6.63
CA GLN A 85 14.36 -6.11 6.20
C GLN A 85 12.91 -5.69 5.91
N TYR A 86 12.30 -4.88 6.78
CA TYR A 86 10.94 -4.37 6.56
C TYR A 86 10.84 -3.38 5.41
N PHE A 87 11.87 -2.56 5.19
CA PHE A 87 11.96 -1.67 4.04
C PHE A 87 12.02 -2.47 2.73
N THR A 88 12.93 -3.45 2.64
CA THR A 88 13.06 -4.31 1.45
C THR A 88 11.76 -5.06 1.17
N LEU A 89 11.12 -5.63 2.20
CA LEU A 89 9.82 -6.29 2.05
C LEU A 89 8.75 -5.34 1.53
N SER A 90 8.68 -4.11 2.06
CA SER A 90 7.70 -3.11 1.65
C SER A 90 7.89 -2.68 0.20
N VAL A 91 9.14 -2.57 -0.28
CA VAL A 91 9.45 -2.28 -1.68
C VAL A 91 9.00 -3.42 -2.59
N TYR A 92 9.28 -4.68 -2.23
CA TYR A 92 8.80 -5.83 -3.00
C TYR A 92 7.28 -5.92 -3.04
N VAL A 93 6.61 -5.66 -1.92
CA VAL A 93 5.14 -5.61 -1.85
C VAL A 93 4.58 -4.48 -2.72
N ALA A 94 5.19 -3.30 -2.71
CA ALA A 94 4.79 -2.17 -3.55
C ALA A 94 4.94 -2.49 -5.05
N LEU A 95 6.05 -3.14 -5.45
CA LEU A 95 6.26 -3.60 -6.81
C LEU A 95 5.23 -4.67 -7.22
N GLY A 96 4.93 -5.62 -6.33
CA GLY A 96 3.89 -6.63 -6.55
C GLY A 96 2.51 -6.00 -6.73
N LEU A 97 2.14 -5.04 -5.88
CA LEU A 97 0.90 -4.28 -5.99
C LEU A 97 0.80 -3.50 -7.30
N LEU A 98 1.92 -2.94 -7.79
CA LEU A 98 1.96 -2.23 -9.06
C LEU A 98 1.74 -3.20 -10.24
N LEU A 99 2.33 -4.39 -10.22
CA LEU A 99 2.05 -5.40 -11.25
C LEU A 99 0.59 -5.85 -11.21
N VAL A 100 0.04 -6.10 -10.03
CA VAL A 100 -1.37 -6.48 -9.85
C VAL A 100 -2.31 -5.39 -10.32
N SER A 101 -1.99 -4.12 -10.09
CA SER A 101 -2.83 -3.00 -10.54
C SER A 101 -2.91 -2.93 -12.07
N VAL A 102 -1.80 -3.16 -12.77
CA VAL A 102 -1.76 -3.21 -14.25
C VAL A 102 -2.59 -4.38 -14.77
N VAL A 103 -2.46 -5.58 -14.17
CA VAL A 103 -3.23 -6.76 -14.56
C VAL A 103 -4.73 -6.53 -14.37
N LEU A 104 -5.13 -5.97 -13.22
CA LEU A 104 -6.53 -5.65 -12.94
C LEU A 104 -7.08 -4.59 -13.88
N PHE A 105 -6.30 -3.56 -14.21
CA PHE A 105 -6.71 -2.54 -15.16
C PHE A 105 -6.97 -3.13 -16.56
N LEU A 106 -6.09 -4.01 -17.04
CA LEU A 106 -6.29 -4.71 -18.31
C LEU A 106 -7.53 -5.61 -18.27
N TRP A 107 -7.77 -6.30 -17.14
CA TRP A 107 -8.94 -7.14 -16.94
C TRP A 107 -10.24 -6.32 -16.96
N GLU A 108 -10.31 -5.24 -16.17
CA GLU A 108 -11.48 -4.35 -16.14
C GLU A 108 -11.76 -3.75 -17.53
N SER A 109 -10.72 -3.34 -18.24
CA SER A 109 -10.84 -2.80 -19.60
C SER A 109 -11.42 -3.82 -20.58
N ARG A 110 -10.97 -5.08 -20.51
CA ARG A 110 -11.51 -6.17 -21.34
C ARG A 110 -12.98 -6.47 -21.03
N LEU A 111 -13.36 -6.49 -19.75
CA LEU A 111 -14.75 -6.68 -19.35
C LEU A 111 -15.64 -5.54 -19.85
N ALA A 112 -15.18 -4.30 -19.72
CA ALA A 112 -15.92 -3.12 -20.18
C ALA A 112 -16.09 -3.12 -21.71
N TRP A 113 -15.09 -3.57 -22.47
CA TRP A 113 -15.17 -3.70 -23.92
C TRP A 113 -16.22 -4.76 -24.33
N LYS A 114 -16.15 -5.96 -23.73
CA LYS A 114 -17.08 -7.07 -24.03
C LYS A 114 -18.55 -6.72 -23.70
N GLN A 115 -18.80 -5.93 -22.67
CA GLN A 115 -20.16 -5.45 -22.35
C GLN A 115 -20.71 -4.43 -23.35
N ARG A 116 -19.86 -3.67 -24.05
CA ARG A 116 -20.30 -2.73 -25.09
C ARG A 116 -20.68 -3.47 -26.37
N GLU A 117 -19.88 -4.46 -26.75
CA GLU A 117 -20.11 -5.31 -27.93
C GLU A 117 -21.47 -6.05 -27.84
N ASN A 118 -21.74 -6.71 -26.70
CA ASN A 118 -23.02 -7.39 -26.48
C ASN A 118 -24.24 -6.44 -26.49
N ARG A 119 -24.05 -5.13 -26.24
CA ARG A 119 -25.15 -4.14 -26.28
C ARG A 119 -25.37 -3.57 -27.68
N SER A 120 -24.38 -3.61 -28.57
CA SER A 120 -24.56 -3.23 -29.97
C SER A 120 -25.23 -4.31 -30.82
N GLU A 121 -25.24 -5.55 -30.35
CA GLU A 121 -25.88 -6.69 -31.03
C GLU A 121 -27.33 -6.95 -30.58
N SER A 122 -27.81 -6.28 -29.53
CA SER A 122 -29.17 -6.37 -28.98
C SER A 122 -30.07 -5.21 -29.40
#